data_AF-A0A292YNN3-F1
#
_entry.id   AF-A0A292YNN3-F1
#
_cell.length_a   1.000
_cell.length_b   1.000
_cell.length_c   1.000
_cell.angle_alpha   90.00
_cell.angle_beta   90.00
_cell.angle_gamma   90.00
#
_symmetry.space_group_name_H-M   'P 1'
#
loop_
_entity.id
_entity.type
_entity.pdbx_description
1 polymer ?
#
loop_
_entity_poly.entity_id
_entity_poly.type
_entity_poly.pdbx_seq_one_letter_code
_entity_poly.pdbx_strand_id
1 'polypeptide(L)'
;MPYQDLREYLDALKKAGKLKIIEKEVDKDWEIAAVGRIAFQTIHESERPALMFTNVKGHESPVVFGILGGSRSIYSLALETTPDGIQEKWAQAQKNPVPPRIVETGPCKENILKGDDVDIFKFPVPTWTVGEDPAPYLTSPFVFTKDPETGVQNVGVYRVMLKERNKVGVWINFVQHGRKHKEMWDARNEPTPVAIVLGTDPSIGLCSVARMIYGLDELAAAGGLRGEPVDVVKCETHDIYVPATAEIVIEGYFRPNYLEEEGPFGEYPGYMGPTAMSYVMDITCITHRDNPIYQAFLSQMPPSESSMIRSIGREAAIYKHLVHDLKLPVKDVHLLEAGGAAAYLAISMKKEHEGQVRQVMLAAWSVDPTLAKFCVVVDDDIDIRNQFMLNWAISWRVQPHKDVFIIEDMPAVRLDPSQAADEVAQLDNSRRTSSKMGIDATQKHKFPAIALPPKEHLEHVRKNWHEYWN
;
A
#
# COMPACT_ATOMS: atom_id res chain seq x y z
N MET A 1 -0.72 -4.33 24.24
CA MET A 1 -1.93 -5.11 23.97
C MET A 1 -2.43 -4.60 22.65
N PRO A 2 -2.74 -5.50 21.72
CA PRO A 2 -3.19 -5.11 20.39
C PRO A 2 -4.48 -4.31 20.42
N TYR A 3 -4.65 -3.48 19.40
CA TYR A 3 -5.86 -2.69 19.20
C TYR A 3 -7.06 -3.62 19.04
N GLN A 4 -8.14 -3.36 19.75
CA GLN A 4 -9.38 -4.14 19.65
C GLN A 4 -10.06 -3.92 18.29
N ASP A 5 -10.03 -2.69 17.79
CA ASP A 5 -10.66 -2.30 16.53
C ASP A 5 -10.02 -1.04 15.90
N LEU A 6 -10.60 -0.57 14.80
CA LEU A 6 -10.19 0.67 14.15
C LEU A 6 -10.30 1.89 15.08
N ARG A 7 -11.34 1.95 15.93
CA ARG A 7 -11.62 3.14 16.75
C ARG A 7 -10.56 3.30 17.83
N GLU A 8 -10.14 2.22 18.47
CA GLU A 8 -9.01 2.25 19.42
C GLU A 8 -7.70 2.64 18.72
N TYR A 9 -7.48 2.17 17.49
CA TYR A 9 -6.31 2.54 16.71
C TYR A 9 -6.29 4.05 16.37
N LEU A 10 -7.44 4.62 15.98
CA LEU A 10 -7.57 6.06 15.74
C LEU A 10 -7.29 6.88 17.01
N ASP A 11 -7.72 6.41 18.17
CA ASP A 11 -7.38 7.02 19.46
C ASP A 11 -5.87 6.96 19.75
N ALA A 12 -5.21 5.85 19.41
CA ALA A 12 -3.76 5.74 19.54
C ALA A 12 -3.03 6.72 18.62
N LEU A 13 -3.46 6.84 17.35
CA LEU A 13 -2.93 7.84 16.42
C LEU A 13 -3.13 9.27 16.94
N LYS A 14 -4.30 9.58 17.49
CA LYS A 14 -4.60 10.89 18.09
C LYS A 14 -3.67 11.19 19.27
N LYS A 15 -3.50 10.24 20.20
CA LYS A 15 -2.59 10.36 21.35
C LYS A 15 -1.13 10.54 20.91
N ALA A 16 -0.73 9.93 19.80
CA ALA A 16 0.60 10.07 19.22
C ALA A 16 0.80 11.36 18.40
N GLY A 17 -0.22 12.22 18.26
CA GLY A 17 -0.16 13.40 17.41
C GLY A 17 -0.10 13.08 15.91
N LYS A 18 -0.53 11.87 15.54
CA LYS A 18 -0.50 11.32 14.17
C LYS A 18 -1.87 11.25 13.50
N LEU A 19 -2.91 11.81 14.11
CA LEU A 19 -4.23 11.98 13.52
C LEU A 19 -4.63 13.45 13.54
N LYS A 20 -4.97 14.01 12.38
CA LYS A 20 -5.54 15.33 12.24
C LYS A 20 -7.04 15.23 12.01
N ILE A 21 -7.81 15.76 12.95
CA ILE A 21 -9.27 15.89 12.83
C ILE A 21 -9.59 17.19 12.08
N ILE A 22 -10.46 17.09 11.08
CA ILE A 22 -10.94 18.17 10.23
C ILE A 22 -12.46 18.27 10.40
N GLU A 23 -12.90 19.31 11.11
CA GLU A 23 -14.31 19.54 11.44
C GLU A 23 -15.04 20.42 10.41
N LYS A 24 -14.28 21.06 9.52
CA LYS A 24 -14.83 21.83 8.40
C LYS A 24 -15.69 20.90 7.54
N GLU A 25 -16.89 21.35 7.16
CA GLU A 25 -17.69 20.65 6.16
C GLU A 25 -16.90 20.52 4.86
N VAL A 26 -16.83 19.30 4.33
CA VAL A 26 -16.14 18.99 3.07
C VAL A 26 -17.02 18.26 2.08
N ASP A 27 -16.75 18.47 0.79
CA ASP A 27 -17.37 17.73 -0.30
C ASP A 27 -16.56 16.47 -0.65
N LYS A 28 -17.21 15.30 -0.63
CA LYS A 28 -16.56 14.03 -0.97
C LYS A 28 -16.18 13.92 -2.45
N ASP A 29 -16.86 14.68 -3.32
CA ASP A 29 -16.70 14.55 -4.77
C ASP A 29 -15.49 15.32 -5.30
N TRP A 30 -14.81 16.12 -4.48
CA TRP A 30 -13.57 16.79 -4.88
C TRP A 30 -12.67 17.24 -3.72
N GLU A 31 -13.22 17.70 -2.60
CA GLU A 31 -12.46 18.42 -1.56
C GLU A 31 -11.62 17.47 -0.71
N ILE A 32 -12.16 16.29 -0.35
CA ILE A 32 -11.43 15.26 0.40
C ILE A 32 -10.14 14.87 -0.32
N ALA A 33 -10.23 14.61 -1.63
CA ALA A 33 -9.07 14.25 -2.45
C ALA A 33 -8.07 15.41 -2.54
N ALA A 34 -8.53 16.64 -2.79
CA ALA A 34 -7.67 17.82 -2.90
C ALA A 34 -6.92 18.13 -1.59
N VAL A 35 -7.60 18.07 -0.45
CA VAL A 35 -6.98 18.27 0.87
C VAL A 35 -5.92 17.21 1.13
N GLY A 36 -6.23 15.93 0.83
CA GLY A 36 -5.27 14.83 0.94
C GLY A 36 -4.02 15.05 0.10
N ARG A 37 -4.19 15.47 -1.16
CA ARG A 37 -3.09 15.74 -2.08
C ARG A 37 -2.19 16.87 -1.57
N ILE A 38 -2.77 18.00 -1.16
CA ILE A 38 -2.01 19.13 -0.61
C ILE A 38 -1.26 18.71 0.65
N ALA A 39 -1.91 17.98 1.57
CA ALA A 39 -1.25 17.51 2.79
C ALA A 39 -0.05 16.62 2.50
N PHE A 40 -0.17 15.67 1.55
CA PHE A 40 0.93 14.77 1.19
C PHE A 40 2.08 15.47 0.47
N GLN A 41 1.79 16.53 -0.30
CA GLN A 41 2.81 17.31 -1.01
C GLN A 41 3.53 18.34 -0.11
N THR A 42 2.83 18.91 0.87
CA THR A 42 3.34 20.05 1.64
C THR A 42 3.90 19.65 3.00
N ILE A 43 3.38 18.57 3.62
CA ILE A 43 3.83 18.10 4.92
C ILE A 43 4.88 17.02 4.71
N HIS A 44 6.06 17.22 5.31
CA HIS A 44 7.15 16.27 5.28
C HIS A 44 6.69 14.92 5.85
N GLU A 45 7.14 13.83 5.23
CA GLU A 45 6.72 12.46 5.55
C GLU A 45 6.80 12.15 7.06
N SER A 46 7.89 12.53 7.73
CA SER A 46 8.09 12.28 9.17
C SER A 46 7.05 12.95 10.07
N GLU A 47 6.44 14.04 9.62
CA GLU A 47 5.46 14.84 10.37
C GLU A 47 4.02 14.60 9.88
N ARG A 48 3.85 13.90 8.76
CA ARG A 48 2.55 13.74 8.10
C ARG A 48 1.56 12.94 8.97
N PRO A 49 0.40 13.51 9.32
CA PRO A 49 -0.65 12.80 10.05
C PRO A 49 -1.59 12.07 9.09
N ALA A 50 -2.32 11.09 9.62
CA ALA A 50 -3.57 10.63 9.03
C ALA A 50 -4.62 11.75 9.10
N LEU A 51 -5.57 11.78 8.16
CA LEU A 51 -6.61 12.81 8.09
C LEU A 51 -7.98 12.18 8.31
N MET A 52 -8.75 12.75 9.24
CA MET A 52 -10.13 12.36 9.52
C MET A 52 -11.07 13.55 9.31
N PHE A 53 -11.97 13.43 8.34
CA PHE A 53 -13.00 14.39 8.01
C PHE A 53 -14.28 14.00 8.73
N THR A 54 -14.69 14.79 9.72
CA THR A 54 -15.84 14.44 10.58
C THR A 54 -17.17 15.01 10.08
N ASN A 55 -17.12 15.95 9.14
CA ASN A 55 -18.30 16.60 8.58
C ASN A 55 -18.27 16.51 7.05
N VAL A 56 -18.89 15.47 6.50
CA VAL A 56 -18.96 15.25 5.05
C VAL A 56 -20.35 15.61 4.57
N LYS A 57 -20.44 16.54 3.63
CA LYS A 57 -21.70 17.08 3.13
C LYS A 57 -22.65 15.97 2.68
N GLY A 58 -23.84 15.92 3.28
CA GLY A 58 -24.89 14.96 2.94
C GLY A 58 -24.70 13.53 3.49
N HIS A 59 -23.70 13.30 4.34
CA HIS A 59 -23.42 11.98 4.92
C HIS A 59 -23.19 12.06 6.44
N GLU A 60 -23.57 11.00 7.16
CA GLU A 60 -23.37 10.90 8.61
C GLU A 60 -22.01 10.29 8.97
N SER A 61 -21.44 9.47 8.08
CA SER A 61 -20.17 8.79 8.30
C SER A 61 -18.98 9.74 8.14
N PRO A 62 -18.01 9.74 9.06
CA PRO A 62 -16.73 10.39 8.83
C PRO A 62 -15.89 9.60 7.80
N VAL A 63 -14.98 10.29 7.11
CA VAL A 63 -14.00 9.69 6.20
C VAL A 63 -12.61 9.79 6.80
N VAL A 64 -11.84 8.70 6.76
CA VAL A 64 -10.45 8.68 7.23
C VAL A 64 -9.52 8.03 6.21
N PHE A 65 -8.34 8.61 6.01
CA PHE A 65 -7.25 8.00 5.24
C PHE A 65 -5.88 8.38 5.81
N GLY A 66 -4.83 7.74 5.30
CA GLY A 66 -3.45 7.93 5.77
C GLY A 66 -3.16 7.17 7.05
N ILE A 67 -4.07 6.29 7.49
CA ILE A 67 -3.98 5.60 8.77
C ILE A 67 -3.05 4.38 8.73
N LEU A 68 -2.67 3.86 7.56
CA LEU A 68 -1.69 2.77 7.48
C LEU A 68 -0.35 3.26 6.90
N GLY A 69 -0.41 4.24 6.01
CA GLY A 69 0.77 4.70 5.25
C GLY A 69 0.90 6.21 5.13
N GLY A 70 0.29 7.00 6.01
CA GLY A 70 0.53 8.45 6.04
C GLY A 70 2.00 8.79 6.26
N SER A 71 2.67 8.00 7.10
CA SER A 71 4.10 8.02 7.35
C SER A 71 4.59 6.66 7.83
N ARG A 72 5.90 6.43 7.80
CA ARG A 72 6.55 5.25 8.37
C ARG A 72 6.27 5.12 9.88
N SER A 73 6.12 6.25 10.57
CA SER A 73 5.75 6.26 11.99
C SER A 73 4.31 5.79 12.24
N ILE A 74 3.38 6.11 11.33
CA ILE A 74 2.01 5.60 11.36
C ILE A 74 2.00 4.10 11.09
N TYR A 75 2.75 3.66 10.07
CA TYR A 75 2.90 2.23 9.74
C TYR A 75 3.48 1.44 10.92
N SER A 76 4.51 1.96 11.61
CA SER A 76 5.06 1.29 12.79
C SER A 76 4.07 1.26 13.95
N LEU A 77 3.25 2.31 14.13
CA LEU A 77 2.21 2.32 15.16
C LEU A 77 1.11 1.28 14.87
N ALA A 78 0.68 1.15 13.61
CA ALA A 78 -0.25 0.09 13.16
C ALA A 78 0.27 -1.33 13.47
N LEU A 79 1.59 -1.49 13.53
CA LEU A 79 2.27 -2.74 13.88
C LEU A 79 2.64 -2.88 15.36
N GLU A 80 2.30 -1.88 16.18
CA GLU A 80 2.71 -1.78 17.58
C GLU A 80 4.23 -1.94 17.76
N THR A 81 5.00 -1.27 16.92
CA THR A 81 6.46 -1.34 16.92
C THR A 81 7.11 0.02 16.60
N THR A 82 8.42 0.06 16.51
CA THR A 82 9.19 1.23 16.08
C THR A 82 9.52 1.15 14.58
N PRO A 83 9.89 2.27 13.92
CA PRO A 83 10.30 2.26 12.51
C PRO A 83 11.41 1.25 12.16
N ASP A 84 12.29 0.95 13.12
CA ASP A 84 13.38 -0.02 12.99
C ASP A 84 12.90 -1.46 13.25
N GLY A 85 11.85 -1.62 14.07
CA GLY A 85 11.26 -2.92 14.42
C GLY A 85 10.29 -3.49 13.38
N ILE A 86 9.96 -2.73 12.33
CA ILE A 86 9.00 -3.15 11.28
C ILE A 86 9.38 -4.51 10.68
N GLN A 87 10.64 -4.68 10.29
CA GLN A 87 11.10 -5.89 9.59
C GLN A 87 11.00 -7.12 10.48
N GLU A 88 11.47 -7.00 11.73
CA GLU A 88 11.41 -8.09 12.70
C GLU A 88 9.96 -8.48 13.02
N LYS A 89 9.07 -7.49 13.17
CA LYS A 89 7.65 -7.72 13.44
C LYS A 89 6.99 -8.56 12.34
N TRP A 90 7.23 -8.22 11.07
CA TRP A 90 6.73 -9.01 9.94
C TRP A 90 7.32 -10.42 9.88
N ALA A 91 8.63 -10.54 10.11
CA ALA A 91 9.31 -11.83 10.10
C ALA A 91 8.77 -12.78 11.19
N GLN A 92 8.46 -12.26 12.37
CA GLN A 92 7.87 -13.04 13.47
C GLN A 92 6.43 -13.45 13.18
N ALA A 93 5.62 -12.56 12.63
CA ALA A 93 4.22 -12.86 12.30
C ALA A 93 4.08 -13.94 11.22
N GLN A 94 4.92 -13.91 10.18
CA GLN A 94 4.91 -14.94 9.14
C GLN A 94 5.35 -16.32 9.65
N LYS A 95 6.23 -16.36 10.67
CA LYS A 95 6.67 -17.62 11.30
C LYS A 95 5.65 -18.17 12.31
N ASN A 96 4.87 -17.29 12.93
CA ASN A 96 3.95 -17.63 14.00
C ASN A 96 2.54 -17.09 13.70
N PRO A 97 1.87 -17.57 12.63
CA PRO A 97 0.50 -17.16 12.34
C PRO A 97 -0.44 -17.65 13.45
N VAL A 98 -1.44 -16.85 13.80
CA VAL A 98 -2.44 -17.16 14.82
C VAL A 98 -3.81 -17.23 14.14
N PRO A 99 -4.43 -18.42 14.02
CA PRO A 99 -5.71 -18.58 13.34
C PRO A 99 -6.80 -17.67 13.91
N PRO A 100 -7.73 -17.18 13.07
CA PRO A 100 -8.85 -16.36 13.53
C PRO A 100 -9.78 -17.17 14.45
N ARG A 101 -10.48 -16.47 15.35
CA ARG A 101 -11.47 -17.04 16.26
C ARG A 101 -12.86 -16.71 15.76
N ILE A 102 -13.68 -17.74 15.52
CA ILE A 102 -15.06 -17.55 15.11
C ILE A 102 -15.89 -17.14 16.33
N VAL A 103 -16.66 -16.06 16.19
CA VAL A 103 -17.62 -15.57 17.19
C VAL A 103 -19.03 -15.51 16.59
N GLU A 104 -20.05 -15.56 17.44
CA GLU A 104 -21.45 -15.64 17.00
C GLU A 104 -21.94 -14.34 16.34
N THR A 105 -21.51 -13.19 16.87
CA THR A 105 -21.88 -11.86 16.39
C THR A 105 -20.77 -10.86 16.70
N GLY A 106 -20.90 -9.63 16.21
CA GLY A 106 -19.96 -8.54 16.46
C GLY A 106 -20.55 -7.17 16.10
N PRO A 107 -19.86 -6.08 16.47
CA PRO A 107 -20.31 -4.72 16.18
C PRO A 107 -20.66 -4.47 14.71
N CYS A 108 -19.97 -5.13 13.76
CA CYS A 108 -20.25 -4.98 12.32
C CYS A 108 -21.69 -5.37 11.92
N LYS A 109 -22.48 -6.00 12.80
CA LYS A 109 -23.87 -6.41 12.58
C LYS A 109 -24.91 -5.56 13.33
N GLU A 110 -24.52 -4.41 13.89
CA GLU A 110 -25.45 -3.47 14.55
C GLU A 110 -26.57 -3.02 13.60
N ASN A 111 -26.24 -2.79 12.32
CA ASN A 111 -27.19 -2.49 11.25
C ASN A 111 -27.05 -3.49 10.10
N ILE A 112 -28.16 -3.95 9.55
CA ILE A 112 -28.20 -4.94 8.45
C ILE A 112 -29.18 -4.46 7.38
N LEU A 113 -28.67 -4.17 6.19
CA LEU A 113 -29.42 -3.71 5.03
C LEU A 113 -29.48 -4.84 3.99
N LYS A 114 -30.69 -5.32 3.66
CA LYS A 114 -30.91 -6.40 2.69
C LYS A 114 -31.98 -6.00 1.66
N GLY A 115 -31.98 -6.64 0.50
CA GLY A 115 -32.99 -6.40 -0.54
C GLY A 115 -33.04 -4.93 -0.97
N ASP A 116 -34.23 -4.32 -0.91
CA ASP A 116 -34.45 -2.94 -1.32
C ASP A 116 -33.83 -1.90 -0.39
N ASP A 117 -33.23 -2.27 0.74
CA ASP A 117 -32.53 -1.33 1.63
C ASP A 117 -31.04 -1.15 1.27
N VAL A 118 -30.50 -2.03 0.41
CA VAL A 118 -29.09 -2.03 -0.02
C VAL A 118 -28.80 -0.82 -0.90
N ASP A 119 -28.07 0.14 -0.35
CA ASP A 119 -27.60 1.29 -1.11
C ASP A 119 -26.20 1.70 -0.68
N ILE A 120 -25.22 1.39 -1.53
CA ILE A 120 -23.81 1.72 -1.31
C ILE A 120 -23.56 3.23 -1.30
N PHE A 121 -24.43 4.02 -1.94
CA PHE A 121 -24.31 5.48 -1.99
C PHE A 121 -24.68 6.17 -0.67
N LYS A 122 -25.17 5.42 0.34
CA LYS A 122 -25.34 5.94 1.71
C LYS A 122 -24.03 6.38 2.35
N PHE A 123 -22.90 5.77 1.95
CA PHE A 123 -21.58 6.09 2.48
C PHE A 123 -20.87 7.17 1.68
N PRO A 124 -19.99 7.97 2.31
CA PRO A 124 -19.28 9.08 1.67
C PRO A 124 -18.10 8.59 0.80
N VAL A 125 -18.40 7.81 -0.25
CA VAL A 125 -17.38 7.31 -1.19
C VAL A 125 -16.79 8.48 -1.99
N PRO A 126 -15.48 8.79 -1.84
CA PRO A 126 -14.88 9.93 -2.53
C PRO A 126 -14.69 9.69 -4.03
N THR A 127 -14.68 10.79 -4.77
CA THR A 127 -14.11 10.85 -6.13
C THR A 127 -12.69 11.37 -6.00
N TRP A 128 -11.71 10.66 -6.58
CA TRP A 128 -10.30 10.92 -6.30
C TRP A 128 -9.65 11.80 -7.37
N THR A 129 -9.99 11.57 -8.64
CA THR A 129 -9.54 12.36 -9.78
C THR A 129 -10.72 12.95 -10.52
N VAL A 130 -11.14 14.13 -10.07
CA VAL A 130 -12.28 14.84 -10.64
C VAL A 130 -12.06 15.10 -12.13
N GLY A 131 -13.05 14.74 -12.94
CA GLY A 131 -13.03 14.90 -14.40
C GLY A 131 -12.46 13.70 -15.16
N GLU A 132 -11.74 12.80 -14.49
CA GLU A 132 -11.15 11.61 -15.10
C GLU A 132 -11.78 10.31 -14.57
N ASP A 133 -11.99 10.20 -13.26
CA ASP A 133 -12.69 9.05 -12.66
C ASP A 133 -14.14 9.04 -13.16
N PRO A 134 -14.63 7.93 -13.77
CA PRO A 134 -15.99 7.86 -14.30
C PRO A 134 -17.07 7.75 -13.21
N ALA A 135 -16.67 7.40 -11.98
CA ALA A 135 -17.52 7.22 -10.82
C ALA A 135 -16.68 7.28 -9.52
N PRO A 136 -17.30 7.38 -8.33
CA PRO A 136 -16.60 7.23 -7.05
C PRO A 136 -15.99 5.83 -6.86
N TYR A 137 -14.90 5.76 -6.09
CA TYR A 137 -14.15 4.52 -5.86
C TYR A 137 -13.91 4.21 -4.38
N LEU A 138 -14.11 2.94 -4.00
CA LEU A 138 -13.53 2.40 -2.77
C LEU A 138 -12.04 2.15 -3.02
N THR A 139 -11.17 2.82 -2.26
CA THR A 139 -9.70 2.73 -2.40
C THR A 139 -8.99 1.95 -1.29
N SER A 140 -9.65 1.73 -0.15
CA SER A 140 -9.21 0.79 0.88
C SER A 140 -10.17 -0.41 1.11
N PRO A 141 -10.77 -1.01 0.07
CA PRO A 141 -11.61 -2.20 0.25
C PRO A 141 -10.74 -3.42 0.53
N PHE A 142 -10.95 -4.06 1.67
CA PHE A 142 -10.38 -5.37 1.97
C PHE A 142 -11.34 -6.42 1.42
N VAL A 143 -10.98 -6.99 0.27
CA VAL A 143 -11.82 -7.90 -0.50
C VAL A 143 -11.51 -9.33 -0.08
N PHE A 144 -12.50 -9.97 0.52
CA PHE A 144 -12.48 -11.35 0.96
C PHE A 144 -13.05 -12.25 -0.14
N THR A 145 -12.29 -13.27 -0.49
CA THR A 145 -12.72 -14.34 -1.39
C THR A 145 -12.34 -15.69 -0.79
N LYS A 146 -12.93 -16.77 -1.30
CA LYS A 146 -12.71 -18.12 -0.77
C LYS A 146 -12.39 -19.09 -1.90
N ASP A 147 -11.37 -19.91 -1.68
CA ASP A 147 -11.05 -21.04 -2.56
C ASP A 147 -12.21 -22.05 -2.52
N PRO A 148 -12.82 -22.39 -3.66
CA PRO A 148 -13.98 -23.28 -3.72
C PRO A 148 -13.68 -24.76 -3.49
N GLU A 149 -12.41 -25.16 -3.40
CA GLU A 149 -11.97 -26.52 -3.12
C GLU A 149 -11.52 -26.67 -1.67
N THR A 150 -10.67 -25.75 -1.21
CA THR A 150 -10.04 -25.87 0.12
C THR A 150 -10.80 -25.13 1.21
N GLY A 151 -11.62 -24.15 0.84
CA GLY A 151 -12.31 -23.26 1.76
C GLY A 151 -11.41 -22.21 2.43
N VAL A 152 -10.13 -22.13 2.07
CA VAL A 152 -9.20 -21.11 2.55
C VAL A 152 -9.61 -19.73 2.02
N GLN A 153 -9.61 -18.72 2.89
CA GLN A 153 -9.92 -17.35 2.50
C GLN A 153 -8.67 -16.61 2.03
N ASN A 154 -8.88 -15.63 1.16
CA ASN A 154 -7.89 -14.61 0.83
C ASN A 154 -8.46 -13.22 1.14
N VAL A 155 -7.61 -12.35 1.69
CA VAL A 155 -7.87 -10.90 1.79
C VAL A 155 -6.91 -10.16 0.87
N GLY A 156 -7.44 -9.33 -0.03
CA GLY A 156 -6.64 -8.46 -0.89
C GLY A 156 -7.25 -7.07 -1.03
N VAL A 157 -6.41 -6.08 -1.39
CA VAL A 157 -6.89 -4.73 -1.73
C VAL A 157 -6.98 -4.56 -3.23
N TYR A 158 -8.18 -4.26 -3.71
CA TYR A 158 -8.49 -4.04 -5.12
C TYR A 158 -9.38 -2.82 -5.25
N ARG A 159 -9.12 -1.87 -6.15
CA ARG A 159 -10.04 -0.73 -6.32
C ARG A 159 -11.45 -1.22 -6.73
N VAL A 160 -12.47 -0.56 -6.22
CA VAL A 160 -13.88 -0.91 -6.49
C VAL A 160 -14.62 0.32 -7.01
N MET A 161 -15.09 0.26 -8.25
CA MET A 161 -15.87 1.31 -8.89
C MET A 161 -17.35 1.16 -8.56
N LEU A 162 -17.99 2.22 -8.07
CA LEU A 162 -19.45 2.21 -7.90
C LEU A 162 -20.13 2.29 -9.27
N LYS A 163 -21.13 1.42 -9.49
CA LYS A 163 -21.91 1.39 -10.74
C LYS A 163 -23.37 1.75 -10.48
N GLU A 164 -23.98 1.07 -9.52
CA GLU A 164 -25.37 1.28 -9.09
C GLU A 164 -25.48 1.06 -7.58
N ARG A 165 -26.66 1.31 -7.00
CA ARG A 165 -26.90 1.21 -5.55
C ARG A 165 -26.48 -0.15 -4.93
N ASN A 166 -26.58 -1.21 -5.72
CA ASN A 166 -26.29 -2.59 -5.34
C ASN A 166 -25.33 -3.27 -6.33
N LYS A 167 -24.50 -2.50 -7.05
CA LYS A 167 -23.61 -3.03 -8.09
C LYS A 167 -22.28 -2.30 -8.10
N VAL A 168 -21.19 -3.06 -8.12
CA VAL A 168 -19.84 -2.52 -8.21
C VAL A 168 -18.97 -3.28 -9.21
N GLY A 169 -18.01 -2.58 -9.81
CA GLY A 169 -16.95 -3.17 -10.62
C GLY A 169 -15.69 -3.37 -9.78
N VAL A 170 -15.04 -4.53 -9.87
CA VAL A 170 -13.84 -4.87 -9.10
C VAL A 170 -12.76 -5.37 -10.04
N TRP A 171 -11.68 -4.61 -10.16
CA TRP A 171 -10.52 -5.01 -10.95
C TRP A 171 -9.56 -5.83 -10.09
N ILE A 172 -9.30 -7.08 -10.50
CA ILE A 172 -8.36 -7.97 -9.81
C ILE A 172 -7.29 -8.43 -10.80
N ASN A 173 -6.04 -8.08 -10.53
CA ASN A 173 -4.92 -8.46 -11.39
C ASN A 173 -4.70 -9.98 -11.42
N PHE A 174 -4.24 -10.52 -12.56
CA PHE A 174 -4.03 -11.94 -12.78
C PHE A 174 -3.01 -12.61 -11.84
N VAL A 175 -2.12 -11.83 -11.20
CA VAL A 175 -1.15 -12.38 -10.22
C VAL A 175 -1.69 -12.51 -8.80
N GLN A 176 -2.95 -12.12 -8.55
CA GLN A 176 -3.52 -12.05 -7.21
C GLN A 176 -4.32 -13.31 -6.86
N HIS A 177 -4.30 -13.72 -5.59
CA HIS A 177 -5.03 -14.89 -5.12
C HIS A 177 -6.55 -14.77 -5.32
N GLY A 178 -7.12 -13.57 -5.11
CA GLY A 178 -8.54 -13.33 -5.38
C GLY A 178 -8.95 -13.56 -6.84
N ARG A 179 -8.05 -13.32 -7.81
CA ARG A 179 -8.29 -13.65 -9.22
C ARG A 179 -8.36 -15.17 -9.38
N LYS A 180 -7.40 -15.89 -8.80
CA LYS A 180 -7.35 -17.35 -8.86
C LYS A 180 -8.62 -17.98 -8.29
N HIS A 181 -9.11 -17.50 -7.15
CA HIS A 181 -10.38 -17.94 -6.59
C HIS A 181 -11.54 -17.71 -7.57
N LYS A 182 -11.66 -16.50 -8.12
CA LYS A 182 -12.70 -16.17 -9.10
C LYS A 182 -12.67 -17.08 -10.34
N GLU A 183 -11.48 -17.35 -10.87
CA GLU A 183 -11.31 -18.23 -12.03
C GLU A 183 -11.71 -19.70 -11.72
N MET A 184 -11.47 -20.18 -10.50
CA MET A 184 -11.92 -21.50 -10.06
C MET A 184 -13.44 -21.61 -9.97
N TRP A 185 -14.12 -20.58 -9.46
CA TRP A 185 -15.59 -20.50 -9.45
C TRP A 185 -16.18 -20.37 -10.86
N ASP A 186 -15.53 -19.58 -11.73
CA ASP A 186 -15.93 -19.43 -13.14
C ASP A 186 -15.86 -20.73 -13.92
N ALA A 187 -14.86 -21.57 -13.65
CA ALA A 187 -14.74 -22.90 -14.22
C ALA A 187 -15.90 -23.84 -13.84
N ARG A 188 -16.61 -23.53 -12.74
CA ARG A 188 -17.83 -24.23 -12.30
C ARG A 188 -19.10 -23.55 -12.79
N ASN A 189 -18.98 -22.38 -13.43
CA ASN A 189 -20.09 -21.51 -13.79
C ASN A 189 -20.97 -21.13 -12.58
N GLU A 190 -20.34 -20.98 -11.42
CA GLU A 190 -21.00 -20.64 -10.15
C GLU A 190 -20.64 -19.21 -9.72
N PRO A 191 -21.56 -18.45 -9.10
CA PRO A 191 -21.24 -17.14 -8.55
C PRO A 191 -20.17 -17.24 -7.47
N THR A 192 -19.19 -16.34 -7.49
CA THR A 192 -18.14 -16.30 -6.46
C THR A 192 -18.60 -15.48 -5.27
N PRO A 193 -18.75 -16.05 -4.06
CA PRO A 193 -19.04 -15.26 -2.87
C PRO A 193 -17.88 -14.29 -2.60
N VAL A 194 -18.21 -13.05 -2.28
CA VAL A 194 -17.24 -11.99 -2.01
C VAL A 194 -17.77 -11.06 -0.93
N ALA A 195 -16.92 -10.70 0.03
CA ALA A 195 -17.18 -9.62 0.96
C ALA A 195 -16.15 -8.51 0.80
N ILE A 196 -16.58 -7.26 0.92
CA ILE A 196 -15.71 -6.08 0.96
C ILE A 196 -15.83 -5.46 2.34
N VAL A 197 -14.70 -5.33 3.03
CA VAL A 197 -14.63 -4.71 4.36
C VAL A 197 -13.97 -3.34 4.24
N LEU A 198 -14.59 -2.34 4.85
CA LEU A 198 -14.05 -1.00 5.01
C LEU A 198 -13.96 -0.68 6.49
N GLY A 199 -12.78 -0.23 6.93
CA GLY A 199 -12.54 0.11 8.33
C GLY A 199 -12.47 -1.12 9.22
N THR A 200 -11.26 -1.52 9.63
CA THR A 200 -11.08 -2.62 10.58
C THR A 200 -9.73 -2.49 11.28
N ASP A 201 -9.34 -3.50 12.05
CA ASP A 201 -8.02 -3.60 12.67
C ASP A 201 -6.90 -3.30 11.64
N PRO A 202 -5.94 -2.43 11.99
CA PRO A 202 -4.91 -2.00 11.05
C PRO A 202 -4.00 -3.15 10.55
N SER A 203 -3.79 -4.20 11.36
CA SER A 203 -3.00 -5.37 10.96
C SER A 203 -3.63 -6.13 9.79
N ILE A 204 -4.96 -6.16 9.70
CA ILE A 204 -5.67 -6.79 8.57
C ILE A 204 -5.45 -5.96 7.31
N GLY A 205 -5.57 -4.64 7.42
CA GLY A 205 -5.27 -3.73 6.32
C GLY A 205 -3.83 -3.88 5.82
N LEU A 206 -2.86 -4.01 6.73
CA LEU A 206 -1.46 -4.27 6.39
C LEU A 206 -1.22 -5.66 5.77
N CYS A 207 -1.91 -6.71 6.22
CA CYS A 207 -1.82 -8.04 5.62
C CYS A 207 -2.43 -8.09 4.21
N SER A 208 -3.53 -7.37 3.98
CA SER A 208 -4.26 -7.35 2.70
C SER A 208 -3.46 -6.74 1.52
N VAL A 209 -2.38 -6.00 1.83
CA VAL A 209 -1.46 -5.39 0.86
C VAL A 209 -0.13 -6.12 0.77
N ALA A 210 0.16 -7.03 1.71
CA ALA A 210 1.40 -7.77 1.77
C ALA A 210 1.37 -8.97 0.79
N ARG A 211 2.52 -9.30 0.19
CA ARG A 211 2.64 -10.49 -0.68
C ARG A 211 2.80 -11.74 0.18
N MET A 212 1.68 -12.37 0.53
CA MET A 212 1.64 -13.64 1.27
C MET A 212 1.74 -14.84 0.33
N ILE A 213 2.12 -16.00 0.89
CA ILE A 213 2.17 -17.26 0.15
C ILE A 213 0.74 -17.78 -0.06
N TYR A 214 0.43 -18.31 -1.24
CA TYR A 214 -0.88 -18.92 -1.51
C TYR A 214 -1.20 -20.03 -0.50
N GLY A 215 -2.40 -19.99 0.06
CA GLY A 215 -2.88 -20.95 1.06
C GLY A 215 -2.63 -20.55 2.52
N LEU A 216 -1.89 -19.47 2.78
CA LEU A 216 -1.86 -18.83 4.10
C LEU A 216 -2.99 -17.81 4.20
N ASP A 217 -3.89 -17.98 5.17
CA ASP A 217 -4.95 -17.02 5.46
C ASP A 217 -4.35 -15.70 6.00
N GLU A 218 -4.60 -14.59 5.33
CA GLU A 218 -4.11 -13.26 5.75
C GLU A 218 -4.61 -12.85 7.14
N LEU A 219 -5.77 -13.35 7.59
CA LEU A 219 -6.24 -13.13 8.95
C LEU A 219 -5.39 -13.86 9.99
N ALA A 220 -4.85 -15.03 9.64
CA ALA A 220 -3.93 -15.74 10.51
C ALA A 220 -2.59 -15.00 10.62
N ALA A 221 -2.11 -14.41 9.51
CA ALA A 221 -0.94 -13.53 9.52
C ALA A 221 -1.20 -12.25 10.34
N ALA A 222 -2.39 -11.65 10.22
CA ALA A 222 -2.79 -10.52 11.05
C ALA A 222 -2.80 -10.89 12.54
N GLY A 223 -3.33 -12.08 12.88
CA GLY A 223 -3.25 -12.65 14.22
C GLY A 223 -1.81 -12.80 14.73
N GLY A 224 -0.89 -13.22 13.86
CA GLY A 224 0.55 -13.27 14.16
C GLY A 224 1.19 -11.90 14.39
N LEU A 225 0.76 -10.85 13.67
CA LEU A 225 1.23 -9.47 13.88
C LEU A 225 0.76 -8.94 15.24
N ARG A 226 -0.53 -9.10 15.55
CA ARG A 226 -1.12 -8.58 16.79
C ARG A 226 -0.87 -9.47 18.01
N GLY A 227 -0.43 -10.72 17.80
CA GLY A 227 -0.14 -11.70 18.85
C GLY A 227 -1.38 -12.37 19.47
N GLU A 228 -2.56 -12.15 18.89
CA GLU A 228 -3.82 -12.75 19.32
C GLU A 228 -4.75 -13.02 18.12
N PRO A 229 -5.70 -13.96 18.23
CA PRO A 229 -6.65 -14.24 17.15
C PRO A 229 -7.46 -13.01 16.74
N VAL A 230 -7.70 -12.87 15.44
CA VAL A 230 -8.72 -11.94 14.92
C VAL A 230 -10.09 -12.58 15.13
N ASP A 231 -11.00 -11.88 15.81
CA ASP A 231 -12.39 -12.30 15.92
C ASP A 231 -13.12 -12.10 14.60
N VAL A 232 -13.77 -13.15 14.10
CA VAL A 232 -14.50 -13.14 12.83
C VAL A 232 -15.93 -13.64 12.99
N VAL A 233 -16.84 -13.02 12.22
CA VAL A 233 -18.24 -13.42 12.12
C VAL A 233 -18.53 -13.88 10.70
N LYS A 234 -19.48 -14.80 10.57
CA LYS A 234 -19.98 -15.23 9.27
C LYS A 234 -20.82 -14.11 8.63
N CYS A 235 -20.62 -13.87 7.33
CA CYS A 235 -21.48 -13.03 6.51
C CYS A 235 -22.95 -13.48 6.56
N GLU A 236 -23.85 -12.53 6.34
CA GLU A 236 -25.30 -12.68 6.38
C GLU A 236 -25.88 -13.44 5.17
N THR A 237 -25.17 -13.44 4.04
CA THR A 237 -25.68 -13.98 2.77
C THR A 237 -24.82 -15.09 2.15
N HIS A 238 -23.64 -15.38 2.72
CA HIS A 238 -22.74 -16.44 2.26
C HIS A 238 -21.71 -16.89 3.32
N ASP A 239 -20.98 -17.96 3.03
CA ASP A 239 -20.05 -18.64 3.95
C ASP A 239 -18.63 -18.03 3.99
N ILE A 240 -18.54 -16.70 3.97
CA ILE A 240 -17.29 -15.95 4.20
C ILE A 240 -17.30 -15.42 5.63
N TYR A 241 -16.14 -15.44 6.28
CA TYR A 241 -15.90 -14.88 7.60
C TYR A 241 -15.14 -13.56 7.48
N VAL A 242 -15.70 -12.51 8.07
CA VAL A 242 -15.16 -11.14 8.07
C VAL A 242 -14.87 -10.70 9.51
N PRO A 243 -14.01 -9.69 9.73
CA PRO A 243 -13.68 -9.22 11.07
C PRO A 243 -14.93 -8.73 11.82
N ALA A 244 -15.14 -9.23 13.03
CA ALA A 244 -16.32 -8.93 13.84
C ALA A 244 -16.47 -7.43 14.16
N THR A 245 -15.34 -6.71 14.21
CA THR A 245 -15.23 -5.28 14.54
C THR A 245 -15.12 -4.37 13.32
N ALA A 246 -15.35 -4.88 12.11
CA ALA A 246 -15.41 -4.06 10.90
C ALA A 246 -16.44 -2.92 11.00
N GLU A 247 -16.13 -1.75 10.45
CA GLU A 247 -17.05 -0.61 10.41
C GLU A 247 -18.15 -0.83 9.38
N ILE A 248 -17.80 -1.28 8.17
CA ILE A 248 -18.73 -1.55 7.07
C ILE A 248 -18.32 -2.85 6.37
N VAL A 249 -19.30 -3.73 6.14
CA VAL A 249 -19.17 -4.97 5.37
C VAL A 249 -20.18 -4.93 4.23
N ILE A 250 -19.71 -5.15 3.00
CA ILE A 250 -20.53 -5.22 1.79
C ILE A 250 -20.42 -6.65 1.27
N GLU A 251 -21.53 -7.37 1.24
CA GLU A 251 -21.61 -8.78 0.85
C GLU A 251 -22.25 -8.92 -0.52
N GLY A 252 -21.85 -9.95 -1.25
CA GLY A 252 -22.37 -10.16 -2.59
C GLY A 252 -21.70 -11.30 -3.33
N TYR A 253 -21.95 -11.32 -4.62
CA TYR A 253 -21.44 -12.35 -5.50
C TYR A 253 -20.87 -11.73 -6.77
N PHE A 254 -19.68 -12.15 -7.18
CA PHE A 254 -19.25 -11.89 -8.54
C PHE A 254 -20.06 -12.74 -9.50
N ARG A 255 -20.52 -12.13 -10.59
CA ARG A 255 -21.22 -12.83 -11.67
C ARG A 255 -20.30 -13.85 -12.34
N PRO A 256 -20.78 -15.08 -12.60
CA PRO A 256 -19.99 -16.09 -13.29
C PRO A 256 -19.76 -15.70 -14.74
N ASN A 257 -18.52 -15.81 -15.22
CA ASN A 257 -18.13 -15.63 -16.61
C ASN A 257 -18.61 -14.29 -17.24
N TYR A 258 -18.72 -13.24 -16.44
CA TYR A 258 -19.23 -11.94 -16.85
C TYR A 258 -18.30 -10.81 -16.40
N LEU A 259 -18.07 -9.87 -17.31
CA LEU A 259 -17.22 -8.69 -17.10
C LEU A 259 -17.94 -7.45 -17.64
N GLU A 260 -17.64 -6.30 -17.06
CA GLU A 260 -18.01 -4.99 -17.58
C GLU A 260 -16.81 -4.04 -17.54
N GLU A 261 -16.88 -2.97 -18.32
CA GLU A 261 -15.88 -1.92 -18.27
C GLU A 261 -15.82 -1.24 -16.88
N GLU A 262 -14.60 -1.00 -16.44
CA GLU A 262 -14.23 -0.27 -15.23
C GLU A 262 -12.97 0.56 -15.51
N GLY A 263 -12.83 1.67 -14.80
CA GLY A 263 -11.80 2.66 -15.11
C GLY A 263 -12.25 3.66 -16.20
N PRO A 264 -11.43 4.68 -16.48
CA PRO A 264 -10.07 4.86 -16.00
C PRO A 264 -10.01 5.17 -14.49
N PHE A 265 -8.84 4.98 -13.89
CA PHE A 265 -8.57 5.30 -12.50
C PHE A 265 -7.10 5.71 -12.33
N GLY A 266 -6.80 6.64 -11.44
CA GLY A 266 -5.42 7.08 -11.23
C GLY A 266 -4.53 5.96 -10.66
N GLU A 267 -3.32 5.85 -11.16
CA GLU A 267 -2.40 4.76 -10.84
C GLU A 267 -1.17 5.24 -10.10
N TYR A 268 -0.47 4.29 -9.47
CA TYR A 268 0.69 4.57 -8.63
C TYR A 268 1.88 5.31 -9.28
N PRO A 269 2.08 5.31 -10.61
CA PRO A 269 3.09 6.17 -11.22
C PRO A 269 2.68 7.65 -11.24
N GLY A 270 1.40 7.95 -10.97
CA GLY A 270 0.82 9.29 -10.96
C GLY A 270 0.07 9.70 -12.22
N TYR A 271 -0.25 8.74 -13.08
CA TYR A 271 -1.02 8.94 -14.31
C TYR A 271 -2.31 8.14 -14.26
N MET A 272 -3.29 8.50 -15.10
CA MET A 272 -4.50 7.70 -15.27
C MET A 272 -4.15 6.36 -15.91
N GLY A 273 -4.64 5.28 -15.32
CA GLY A 273 -4.67 3.96 -15.93
C GLY A 273 -5.85 3.84 -16.91
N PRO A 274 -5.73 3.00 -17.94
CA PRO A 274 -6.79 2.82 -18.91
C PRO A 274 -7.96 2.00 -18.34
N THR A 275 -9.09 2.10 -19.03
CA THR A 275 -10.26 1.24 -18.83
C THR A 275 -9.92 -0.22 -19.10
N ALA A 276 -10.49 -1.12 -18.30
CA ALA A 276 -10.34 -2.57 -18.48
C ALA A 276 -11.67 -3.30 -18.18
N MET A 277 -11.79 -4.51 -18.70
CA MET A 277 -12.88 -5.41 -18.35
C MET A 277 -12.65 -5.98 -16.95
N SER A 278 -13.58 -5.71 -16.04
CA SER A 278 -13.49 -6.03 -14.62
C SER A 278 -14.67 -6.88 -14.16
N TYR A 279 -14.49 -7.57 -13.03
CA TYR A 279 -15.55 -8.40 -12.46
C TYR A 279 -16.67 -7.54 -11.91
N VAL A 280 -17.91 -8.02 -12.03
CA VAL A 280 -19.09 -7.33 -11.50
C VAL A 280 -19.59 -8.06 -10.28
N MET A 281 -19.69 -7.34 -9.16
CA MET A 281 -20.29 -7.82 -7.93
C MET A 281 -21.69 -7.24 -7.79
N ASP A 282 -22.66 -8.14 -7.64
CA ASP A 282 -24.01 -7.79 -7.20
C ASP A 282 -24.04 -7.82 -5.67
N ILE A 283 -24.38 -6.69 -5.05
CA ILE A 283 -24.44 -6.53 -3.59
C ILE A 283 -25.77 -7.09 -3.10
N THR A 284 -25.69 -8.02 -2.15
CA THR A 284 -26.85 -8.70 -1.55
C THR A 284 -27.16 -8.19 -0.15
N CYS A 285 -26.15 -7.74 0.59
CA CYS A 285 -26.29 -7.24 1.95
C CYS A 285 -25.20 -6.22 2.27
N ILE A 286 -25.53 -5.23 3.09
CA ILE A 286 -24.55 -4.35 3.72
C ILE A 286 -24.79 -4.42 5.23
N THR A 287 -23.76 -4.71 6.01
CA THR A 287 -23.82 -4.58 7.47
C THR A 287 -22.85 -3.49 7.92
N HIS A 288 -23.20 -2.76 8.96
CA HIS A 288 -22.32 -1.72 9.49
C HIS A 288 -22.57 -1.43 10.97
N ARG A 289 -21.57 -0.85 11.61
CA ARG A 289 -21.67 -0.31 12.96
C ARG A 289 -22.56 0.93 13.00
N ASP A 290 -23.02 1.28 14.19
CA ASP A 290 -23.56 2.61 14.47
C ASP A 290 -22.48 3.68 14.27
N ASN A 291 -22.85 4.76 13.59
CA ASN A 291 -21.94 5.85 13.21
C ASN A 291 -20.67 5.32 12.52
N PRO A 292 -20.80 4.61 11.37
CA PRO A 292 -19.69 3.87 10.81
C PRO A 292 -18.64 4.80 10.22
N ILE A 293 -17.36 4.48 10.44
CA ILE A 293 -16.21 5.23 9.90
C ILE A 293 -15.84 4.67 8.52
N TYR A 294 -15.84 5.53 7.50
CA TYR A 294 -15.41 5.15 6.17
C TYR A 294 -13.88 5.27 6.04
N GLN A 295 -13.18 4.14 5.99
CA GLN A 295 -11.76 4.10 5.70
C GLN A 295 -11.49 4.12 4.19
N ALA A 296 -10.61 5.01 3.77
CA ALA A 296 -10.08 5.10 2.42
C ALA A 296 -8.55 4.99 2.39
N PHE A 297 -8.00 4.76 1.20
CA PHE A 297 -6.60 5.02 0.92
C PHE A 297 -6.46 6.24 0.04
N LEU A 298 -5.58 7.14 0.44
CA LEU A 298 -5.09 8.16 -0.48
C LEU A 298 -4.08 7.50 -1.44
N SER A 299 -4.54 7.13 -2.63
CA SER A 299 -3.77 6.39 -3.65
C SER A 299 -3.42 7.29 -4.85
N GLN A 300 -2.92 6.70 -5.94
CA GLN A 300 -2.61 7.35 -7.22
C GLN A 300 -1.30 8.16 -7.22
N MET A 301 -1.33 9.47 -7.53
CA MET A 301 -0.15 10.35 -7.59
C MET A 301 0.69 10.29 -6.32
N PRO A 302 1.97 9.86 -6.39
CA PRO A 302 2.87 9.90 -5.25
C PRO A 302 3.33 11.34 -4.93
N PRO A 303 3.68 11.65 -3.66
CA PRO A 303 3.60 10.76 -2.50
C PRO A 303 2.15 10.45 -2.12
N SER A 304 1.91 9.24 -1.66
CA SER A 304 0.57 8.71 -1.36
C SER A 304 0.66 7.69 -0.23
N GLU A 305 -0.45 7.40 0.43
CA GLU A 305 -0.49 6.33 1.43
C GLU A 305 -0.11 4.98 0.81
N SER A 306 -0.56 4.74 -0.42
CA SER A 306 -0.28 3.50 -1.16
C SER A 306 1.20 3.33 -1.52
N SER A 307 1.93 4.42 -1.80
CA SER A 307 3.36 4.37 -2.11
C SER A 307 4.18 4.04 -0.87
N MET A 308 3.85 4.62 0.28
CA MET A 308 4.50 4.31 1.56
C MET A 308 4.37 2.83 1.93
N ILE A 309 3.14 2.31 1.96
CA ILE A 309 2.85 0.91 2.29
C ILE A 309 3.62 -0.04 1.37
N ARG A 310 3.55 0.24 0.06
CA ARG A 310 4.22 -0.55 -0.97
C ARG A 310 5.74 -0.53 -0.83
N SER A 311 6.30 0.65 -0.51
CA SER A 311 7.74 0.81 -0.31
C SER A 311 8.23 -0.11 0.79
N ILE A 312 7.60 -0.04 1.96
CA ILE A 312 7.99 -0.81 3.14
C ILE A 312 7.94 -2.33 2.85
N GLY A 313 6.85 -2.79 2.23
CA GLY A 313 6.68 -4.21 1.91
C GLY A 313 7.70 -4.72 0.87
N ARG A 314 8.03 -3.93 -0.15
CA ARG A 314 8.97 -4.34 -1.21
C ARG A 314 10.43 -4.20 -0.78
N GLU A 315 10.76 -3.16 -0.02
CA GLU A 315 12.08 -2.96 0.58
C GLU A 315 12.49 -4.17 1.43
N ALA A 316 11.55 -4.71 2.23
CA ALA A 316 11.77 -5.90 3.05
C ALA A 316 12.29 -7.10 2.24
N ALA A 317 11.63 -7.38 1.10
CA ALA A 317 11.99 -8.51 0.23
C ALA A 317 13.37 -8.30 -0.40
N ILE A 318 13.65 -7.10 -0.89
CA ILE A 318 14.96 -6.75 -1.50
C ILE A 318 16.07 -6.84 -0.44
N TYR A 319 15.87 -6.24 0.73
CA TYR A 319 16.84 -6.25 1.82
C TYR A 319 17.17 -7.67 2.27
N LYS A 320 16.14 -8.51 2.51
CA LYS A 320 16.33 -9.91 2.88
C LYS A 320 17.19 -10.63 1.84
N HIS A 321 16.86 -10.48 0.56
CA HIS A 321 17.61 -11.15 -0.50
C HIS A 321 19.09 -10.74 -0.52
N LEU A 322 19.35 -9.43 -0.49
CA LEU A 322 20.72 -8.90 -0.55
C LEU A 322 21.54 -9.25 0.71
N VAL A 323 20.95 -9.09 1.90
CA VAL A 323 21.68 -9.19 3.18
C VAL A 323 21.64 -10.60 3.76
N HIS A 324 20.48 -11.24 3.77
CA HIS A 324 20.33 -12.54 4.44
C HIS A 324 20.61 -13.72 3.51
N ASP A 325 20.18 -13.65 2.25
CA ASP A 325 20.38 -14.77 1.31
C ASP A 325 21.77 -14.70 0.67
N LEU A 326 22.19 -13.52 0.20
CA LEU A 326 23.46 -13.33 -0.52
C LEU A 326 24.63 -12.84 0.35
N LYS A 327 24.36 -12.42 1.60
CA LYS A 327 25.39 -11.91 2.54
C LYS A 327 26.19 -10.71 2.01
N LEU A 328 25.56 -9.85 1.22
CA LEU A 328 26.18 -8.63 0.71
C LEU A 328 26.22 -7.54 1.81
N PRO A 329 27.24 -6.65 1.84
CA PRO A 329 27.41 -5.62 2.86
C PRO A 329 26.47 -4.41 2.64
N VAL A 330 25.19 -4.69 2.43
CA VAL A 330 24.13 -3.68 2.26
C VAL A 330 23.66 -3.22 3.64
N LYS A 331 23.64 -1.90 3.82
CA LYS A 331 23.17 -1.24 5.04
C LYS A 331 21.68 -0.96 4.98
N ASP A 332 21.18 -0.52 3.82
CA ASP A 332 19.79 -0.08 3.66
C ASP A 332 19.35 -0.14 2.20
N VAL A 333 18.04 -0.27 1.97
CA VAL A 333 17.39 -0.19 0.67
C VAL A 333 16.17 0.72 0.76
N HIS A 334 15.92 1.49 -0.30
CA HIS A 334 14.80 2.41 -0.35
C HIS A 334 14.18 2.49 -1.74
N LEU A 335 12.88 2.23 -1.84
CA LEU A 335 12.12 2.51 -3.06
C LEU A 335 11.52 3.91 -2.94
N LEU A 336 12.07 4.86 -3.70
CA LEU A 336 11.67 6.25 -3.56
C LEU A 336 10.20 6.44 -3.95
N GLU A 337 9.47 7.24 -3.17
CA GLU A 337 8.07 7.58 -3.48
C GLU A 337 7.96 8.30 -4.83
N ALA A 338 8.97 9.08 -5.22
CA ALA A 338 9.04 9.73 -6.54
C ALA A 338 8.95 8.74 -7.72
N GLY A 339 9.32 7.47 -7.51
CA GLY A 339 9.15 6.39 -8.48
C GLY A 339 7.89 5.55 -8.25
N GLY A 340 6.89 6.05 -7.52
CA GLY A 340 5.69 5.32 -7.12
C GLY A 340 5.99 4.09 -6.26
N ALA A 341 7.10 4.11 -5.51
CA ALA A 341 7.67 2.96 -4.81
C ALA A 341 7.87 1.72 -5.71
N ALA A 342 8.28 1.96 -6.96
CA ALA A 342 8.55 0.92 -7.95
C ALA A 342 9.71 1.24 -8.88
N ALA A 343 9.74 2.43 -9.48
CA ALA A 343 10.64 2.75 -10.58
C ALA A 343 12.05 3.17 -10.15
N TYR A 344 12.23 3.63 -8.92
CA TYR A 344 13.50 4.18 -8.44
C TYR A 344 13.90 3.50 -7.12
N LEU A 345 15.00 2.76 -7.16
CA LEU A 345 15.62 2.10 -6.01
C LEU A 345 16.94 2.78 -5.66
N ALA A 346 17.14 3.07 -4.38
CA ALA A 346 18.44 3.44 -3.82
C ALA A 346 18.91 2.34 -2.85
N ILE A 347 20.22 2.06 -2.85
CA ILE A 347 20.85 1.07 -1.99
C ILE A 347 22.08 1.70 -1.34
N SER A 348 22.17 1.63 -0.03
CA SER A 348 23.33 2.05 0.75
C SER A 348 24.15 0.82 1.11
N MET A 349 25.45 0.82 0.84
CA MET A 349 26.32 -0.32 1.11
C MET A 349 27.73 0.09 1.51
N LYS A 350 28.42 -0.79 2.25
CA LYS A 350 29.85 -0.66 2.49
C LYS A 350 30.61 -1.42 1.41
N LYS A 351 31.04 -0.73 0.36
CA LYS A 351 31.77 -1.34 -0.76
C LYS A 351 33.13 -1.89 -0.30
N GLU A 352 33.39 -3.15 -0.61
CA GLU A 352 34.65 -3.84 -0.24
C GLU A 352 35.59 -4.02 -1.45
N HIS A 353 35.04 -4.16 -2.65
CA HIS A 353 35.82 -4.33 -3.88
C HIS A 353 35.07 -3.84 -5.13
N GLU A 354 35.81 -3.64 -6.22
CA GLU A 354 35.26 -3.25 -7.52
C GLU A 354 34.35 -4.34 -8.11
N GLY A 355 33.27 -3.93 -8.78
CA GLY A 355 32.27 -4.85 -9.34
C GLY A 355 31.15 -5.25 -8.37
N GLN A 356 31.34 -5.12 -7.06
CA GLN A 356 30.33 -5.45 -6.04
C GLN A 356 29.05 -4.61 -6.19
N VAL A 357 29.18 -3.36 -6.67
CA VAL A 357 28.05 -2.47 -6.94
C VAL A 357 27.13 -3.04 -8.03
N ARG A 358 27.71 -3.54 -9.14
CA ARG A 358 26.93 -4.19 -10.20
C ARG A 358 26.31 -5.51 -9.72
N GLN A 359 27.02 -6.28 -8.90
CA GLN A 359 26.49 -7.49 -8.28
C GLN A 359 25.22 -7.19 -7.46
N VAL A 360 25.27 -6.16 -6.59
CA VAL A 360 24.13 -5.72 -5.78
C VAL A 360 22.94 -5.29 -6.64
N MET A 361 23.16 -4.52 -7.70
CA MET A 361 22.07 -4.07 -8.59
C MET A 361 21.39 -5.25 -9.30
N LEU A 362 22.18 -6.16 -9.88
CA LEU A 362 21.66 -7.36 -10.56
C LEU A 362 20.90 -8.27 -9.59
N ALA A 363 21.42 -8.45 -8.37
CA ALA A 363 20.75 -9.20 -7.32
C ALA A 363 19.42 -8.55 -6.92
N ALA A 364 19.37 -7.23 -6.77
CA ALA A 364 18.13 -6.52 -6.45
C ALA A 364 17.08 -6.69 -7.55
N TRP A 365 17.48 -6.60 -8.83
CA TRP A 365 16.58 -6.84 -9.96
C TRP A 365 16.12 -8.29 -10.10
N SER A 366 16.86 -9.26 -9.54
CA SER A 366 16.44 -10.67 -9.57
C SER A 366 15.24 -10.97 -8.66
N VAL A 367 14.96 -10.10 -7.66
CA VAL A 367 13.83 -10.26 -6.74
C VAL A 367 12.49 -10.01 -7.46
N ASP A 368 12.42 -8.95 -8.26
CA ASP A 368 11.29 -8.65 -9.14
C ASP A 368 11.83 -7.82 -10.32
N PRO A 369 11.98 -8.41 -11.53
CA PRO A 369 12.59 -7.72 -12.65
C PRO A 369 11.72 -6.58 -13.18
N THR A 370 10.48 -6.43 -12.73
CA THR A 370 9.61 -5.29 -13.06
C THR A 370 9.84 -4.07 -12.16
N LEU A 371 10.76 -4.14 -11.18
CA LEU A 371 11.11 -3.01 -10.30
C LEU A 371 12.39 -2.30 -10.76
N ALA A 372 12.56 -1.09 -10.24
CA ALA A 372 13.76 -0.27 -10.34
C ALA A 372 14.23 -0.06 -11.79
N LYS A 373 13.47 0.72 -12.56
CA LYS A 373 13.97 1.30 -13.83
C LYS A 373 15.27 2.08 -13.61
N PHE A 374 15.37 2.78 -12.49
CA PHE A 374 16.59 3.41 -11.99
C PHE A 374 17.02 2.72 -10.69
N CYS A 375 18.30 2.35 -10.60
CA CYS A 375 18.92 1.83 -9.38
C CYS A 375 20.20 2.61 -9.08
N VAL A 376 20.25 3.27 -7.92
CA VAL A 376 21.43 4.02 -7.46
C VAL A 376 22.04 3.30 -6.27
N VAL A 377 23.33 3.04 -6.32
CA VAL A 377 24.08 2.49 -5.18
C VAL A 377 25.04 3.55 -4.65
N VAL A 378 24.98 3.79 -3.34
CA VAL A 378 25.81 4.77 -2.62
C VAL A 378 26.56 4.09 -1.47
N ASP A 379 27.60 4.77 -0.96
CA ASP A 379 28.30 4.29 0.23
C ASP A 379 27.42 4.39 1.50
N ASP A 380 27.85 3.75 2.58
CA ASP A 380 27.15 3.64 3.86
C ASP A 380 27.09 4.94 4.67
N ASP A 381 27.80 5.99 4.23
CA ASP A 381 27.75 7.35 4.77
C ASP A 381 26.60 8.19 4.20
N ILE A 382 25.93 7.72 3.15
CA ILE A 382 24.79 8.40 2.52
C ILE A 382 23.47 7.86 3.07
N ASP A 383 22.66 8.75 3.66
CA ASP A 383 21.27 8.45 3.97
C ASP A 383 20.43 8.48 2.69
N ILE A 384 20.06 7.30 2.20
CA ILE A 384 19.27 7.12 0.97
C ILE A 384 17.81 7.57 1.09
N ARG A 385 17.32 7.86 2.30
CA ARG A 385 15.97 8.44 2.53
C ARG A 385 15.99 9.96 2.45
N ASN A 386 17.17 10.56 2.53
CA ASN A 386 17.37 11.98 2.31
C ASN A 386 17.68 12.26 0.83
N GLN A 387 16.71 12.83 0.12
CA GLN A 387 16.85 13.18 -1.30
C GLN A 387 18.03 14.10 -1.58
N PHE A 388 18.35 15.02 -0.67
CA PHE A 388 19.51 15.89 -0.82
C PHE A 388 20.82 15.10 -0.79
N MET A 389 20.97 14.18 0.17
CA MET A 389 22.19 13.37 0.28
C MET A 389 22.35 12.41 -0.90
N LEU A 390 21.27 11.77 -1.35
CA LEU A 390 21.28 10.91 -2.53
C LEU A 390 21.70 11.68 -3.79
N ASN A 391 21.08 12.84 -4.03
CA ASN A 391 21.42 13.69 -5.18
C ASN A 391 22.84 14.28 -5.08
N TRP A 392 23.30 14.62 -3.87
CA TRP A 392 24.68 15.05 -3.62
C TRP A 392 25.68 13.94 -3.96
N ALA A 393 25.42 12.70 -3.57
CA ALA A 393 26.25 11.56 -3.93
C ALA A 393 26.29 11.36 -5.45
N ILE A 394 25.14 11.40 -6.14
CA ILE A 394 25.08 11.32 -7.60
C ILE A 394 25.90 12.45 -8.26
N SER A 395 25.81 13.68 -7.75
CA SER A 395 26.47 14.84 -8.35
C SER A 395 28.00 14.77 -8.31
N TRP A 396 28.57 14.19 -7.25
CA TRP A 396 30.00 14.28 -6.99
C TRP A 396 30.74 12.93 -6.99
N ARG A 397 30.03 11.81 -6.95
CA ARG A 397 30.62 10.45 -6.96
C ARG A 397 30.39 9.68 -8.27
N VAL A 398 29.72 10.30 -9.25
CA VAL A 398 29.41 9.68 -10.55
C VAL A 398 30.16 10.40 -11.68
N GLN A 399 30.91 9.64 -12.45
CA GLN A 399 31.37 10.00 -13.78
C GLN A 399 30.45 9.32 -14.80
N PRO A 400 29.53 10.05 -15.47
CA PRO A 400 28.43 9.45 -16.21
C PRO A 400 28.83 8.36 -17.21
N HIS A 401 29.93 8.55 -17.96
CA HIS A 401 30.41 7.58 -18.95
C HIS A 401 31.05 6.31 -18.36
N LYS A 402 31.38 6.29 -17.06
CA LYS A 402 32.03 5.15 -16.38
C LYS A 402 31.09 4.45 -15.40
N ASP A 403 30.32 5.25 -14.68
CA ASP A 403 29.60 4.84 -13.48
C ASP A 403 28.10 4.63 -13.74
N VAL A 404 27.63 4.95 -14.95
CA VAL A 404 26.28 4.62 -15.41
C VAL A 404 26.37 3.47 -16.41
N PHE A 405 25.49 2.50 -16.26
CA PHE A 405 25.29 1.46 -17.27
C PHE A 405 23.79 1.25 -17.53
N ILE A 406 23.48 0.88 -18.75
CA ILE A 406 22.12 0.60 -19.20
C ILE A 406 22.05 -0.88 -19.59
N ILE A 407 21.00 -1.56 -19.12
CA ILE A 407 20.63 -2.89 -19.60
C ILE A 407 19.35 -2.70 -20.42
N GLU A 408 19.45 -2.95 -21.72
CA GLU A 408 18.34 -2.88 -22.67
C GLU A 408 17.50 -4.16 -22.61
N ASP A 409 16.30 -4.12 -23.19
CA ASP A 409 15.39 -5.27 -23.34
C ASP A 409 15.01 -5.99 -22.03
N MET A 410 14.84 -5.22 -20.95
CA MET A 410 14.45 -5.71 -19.63
C MET A 410 12.94 -5.58 -19.40
N PRO A 411 12.35 -6.37 -18.47
CA PRO A 411 10.96 -6.18 -18.08
C PRO A 411 10.67 -4.75 -17.59
N ALA A 412 9.62 -4.20 -18.15
CA ALA A 412 9.05 -2.89 -17.86
C ALA A 412 8.63 -2.74 -16.39
N VAL A 413 8.84 -1.55 -15.83
CA VAL A 413 8.02 -1.11 -14.69
C VAL A 413 6.60 -0.95 -15.19
N ARG A 414 5.65 -1.67 -14.59
CA ARG A 414 4.25 -1.66 -15.03
C ARG A 414 3.68 -0.24 -14.99
N LEU A 415 2.84 0.11 -15.96
CA LEU A 415 2.16 1.40 -16.05
C LEU A 415 3.09 2.62 -16.22
N ASP A 416 4.37 2.41 -16.57
CA ASP A 416 5.26 3.51 -16.95
C ASP A 416 4.84 4.07 -18.32
N PRO A 417 4.36 5.33 -18.40
CA PRO A 417 3.84 5.90 -19.64
C PRO A 417 4.93 6.15 -20.69
N SER A 418 6.22 6.10 -20.33
CA SER A 418 7.30 6.28 -21.30
C SER A 418 7.52 5.08 -22.23
N GLN A 419 6.88 3.94 -21.95
CA GLN A 419 7.05 2.70 -22.72
C GLN A 419 6.26 2.69 -24.02
N ALA A 420 5.07 3.28 -24.01
CA ALA A 420 4.20 3.34 -25.17
C ALA A 420 3.22 4.50 -25.04
N ALA A 421 2.74 5.01 -26.17
CA ALA A 421 1.65 5.97 -26.22
C ALA A 421 0.35 5.36 -25.64
N ASP A 422 -0.58 6.24 -25.26
CA ASP A 422 -1.77 5.83 -24.51
C ASP A 422 -2.68 4.86 -25.31
N GLU A 423 -2.72 5.01 -26.62
CA GLU A 423 -3.56 4.22 -27.53
C GLU A 423 -3.12 2.76 -27.64
N VAL A 424 -1.89 2.45 -27.20
CA VAL A 424 -1.38 1.08 -27.19
C VAL A 424 -2.06 0.29 -26.07
N ALA A 425 -2.65 -0.85 -26.38
CA ALA A 425 -3.32 -1.69 -25.39
C ALA A 425 -2.37 -2.13 -24.25
N GLN A 426 -2.88 -2.22 -23.01
CA GLN A 426 -2.08 -2.59 -21.83
C GLN A 426 -1.29 -3.91 -21.98
N LEU A 427 -1.86 -4.86 -22.72
CA LEU A 427 -1.28 -6.18 -22.88
C LEU A 427 -0.23 -6.26 -23.99
N ASP A 428 -0.01 -5.18 -24.75
CA ASP A 428 0.96 -5.11 -25.84
C ASP A 428 2.40 -5.30 -25.33
N ASN A 429 3.24 -5.94 -26.15
CA ASN A 429 4.63 -6.22 -25.80
C ASN A 429 5.48 -4.95 -25.65
N SER A 430 5.17 -3.87 -26.38
CA SER A 430 5.88 -2.59 -26.26
C SER A 430 5.73 -1.97 -24.87
N ARG A 431 4.64 -2.28 -24.13
CA ARG A 431 4.45 -1.91 -22.72
C ARG A 431 5.11 -2.87 -21.71
N ARG A 432 5.75 -3.94 -22.18
CA ARG A 432 6.35 -4.98 -21.33
C ARG A 432 7.87 -4.98 -21.35
N THR A 433 8.47 -4.31 -22.31
CA THR A 433 9.92 -4.20 -22.48
C THR A 433 10.36 -2.76 -22.23
N SER A 434 11.49 -2.59 -21.54
CA SER A 434 12.09 -1.29 -21.21
C SER A 434 13.61 -1.45 -21.02
N SER A 435 14.25 -0.42 -20.51
CA SER A 435 15.65 -0.44 -20.10
C SER A 435 15.78 -0.23 -18.59
N LYS A 436 16.86 -0.74 -18.00
CA LYS A 436 17.25 -0.44 -16.63
C LYS A 436 18.54 0.36 -16.60
N MET A 437 18.60 1.38 -15.76
CA MET A 437 19.78 2.20 -15.54
C MET A 437 20.33 1.94 -14.13
N GLY A 438 21.58 1.47 -14.08
CA GLY A 438 22.34 1.38 -12.84
C GLY A 438 23.30 2.56 -12.72
N ILE A 439 23.35 3.19 -11.54
CA ILE A 439 24.22 4.33 -11.23
C ILE A 439 25.07 3.98 -10.01
N ASP A 440 26.37 3.80 -10.22
CA ASP A 440 27.35 3.63 -9.15
C ASP A 440 27.77 5.01 -8.61
N ALA A 441 27.11 5.44 -7.54
CA ALA A 441 27.42 6.67 -6.81
C ALA A 441 28.30 6.40 -5.56
N THR A 442 29.07 5.30 -5.56
CA THR A 442 30.06 5.02 -4.50
C THR A 442 31.39 5.77 -4.72
N GLN A 443 32.19 5.94 -3.68
CA GLN A 443 33.54 6.48 -3.82
C GLN A 443 34.43 5.50 -4.60
N LYS A 444 35.15 6.01 -5.60
CA LYS A 444 36.03 5.22 -6.49
C LYS A 444 37.47 5.12 -5.97
N HIS A 445 37.85 6.02 -5.10
CA HIS A 445 39.15 6.14 -4.45
C HIS A 445 38.98 7.04 -3.22
N LYS A 446 40.07 7.29 -2.47
CA LYS A 446 40.03 8.24 -1.36
C LYS A 446 39.73 9.66 -1.87
N PHE A 447 38.54 10.16 -1.57
CA PHE A 447 38.16 11.54 -1.89
C PHE A 447 38.78 12.52 -0.87
N PRO A 448 38.82 13.83 -1.17
CA PRO A 448 39.07 14.86 -0.17
C PRO A 448 38.09 14.74 1.01
N ALA A 449 38.50 15.24 2.18
CA ALA A 449 37.63 15.26 3.34
C ALA A 449 36.34 16.04 3.06
N ILE A 450 35.21 15.56 3.59
CA ILE A 450 33.94 16.27 3.51
C ILE A 450 34.07 17.59 4.28
N ALA A 451 33.65 18.69 3.65
CA ALA A 451 33.68 20.03 4.25
C ALA A 451 32.53 20.23 5.26
N LEU A 452 32.50 19.39 6.30
CA LEU A 452 31.56 19.47 7.42
C LEU A 452 32.32 19.53 8.76
N PRO A 453 31.77 20.18 9.79
CA PRO A 453 32.27 20.05 11.13
C PRO A 453 32.28 18.57 11.59
N PRO A 454 33.18 18.18 12.51
CA PRO A 454 33.20 16.83 13.07
C PRO A 454 31.84 16.37 13.58
N LYS A 455 31.55 15.07 13.43
CA LYS A 455 30.25 14.48 13.77
C LYS A 455 29.88 14.73 15.24
N GLU A 456 30.84 14.57 16.14
CA GLU A 456 30.65 14.79 17.58
C GLU A 456 30.24 16.24 17.91
N HIS A 457 30.74 17.23 17.16
CA HIS A 457 30.35 18.63 17.35
C HIS A 457 28.91 18.87 16.88
N LEU A 458 28.54 18.31 15.72
CA LEU A 458 27.19 18.39 15.19
C LEU A 458 26.18 17.68 16.10
N GLU A 459 26.53 16.53 16.66
CA GLU A 459 25.68 15.80 17.61
C GLU A 459 25.49 16.56 18.92
N HIS A 460 26.55 17.17 19.46
CA HIS A 460 26.46 18.03 20.63
C HIS A 460 25.49 19.20 20.38
N VAL A 461 25.64 19.91 19.26
CA VAL A 461 24.74 21.02 18.89
C VAL A 461 23.31 20.54 18.69
N ARG A 462 23.07 19.40 18.03
CA ARG A 462 21.73 18.84 17.85
C ARG A 462 21.05 18.52 19.19
N LYS A 463 21.79 17.98 20.16
CA LYS A 463 21.25 17.68 21.49
C LYS A 463 20.81 18.94 22.23
N ASN A 464 21.55 20.04 22.03
CA ASN A 464 21.29 21.33 22.65
C ASN A 464 20.61 22.31 21.68
N TRP A 465 19.92 21.82 20.64
CA TRP A 465 19.41 22.69 19.55
C TRP A 465 18.48 23.79 20.05
N HIS A 466 17.64 23.47 21.04
CA HIS A 466 16.72 24.39 21.71
C HIS A 466 17.42 25.59 22.39
N GLU A 467 18.71 25.50 22.70
CA GLU A 467 19.49 26.63 23.23
C GLU A 467 19.91 27.62 22.12
N TYR A 468 20.00 27.14 20.87
CA TYR A 468 20.39 27.94 19.70
C TYR A 468 19.19 28.44 18.89
N TRP A 469 18.09 27.69 18.88
CA TRP A 469 16.93 27.92 18.02
C TRP A 469 15.66 27.44 18.72
N ASN A 470 14.74 28.36 19.02
CA ASN A 470 13.38 28.09 19.51
C ASN A 470 12.36 28.69 18.54
#